data_AF-A0A2G4T0U1-F1
#
_entry.id   AF-A0A2G4T0U1-F1
#
_cell.length_a   1.000
_cell.length_b   1.000
_cell.length_c   1.000
_cell.angle_alpha   90.00
_cell.angle_beta   90.00
_cell.angle_gamma   90.00
#
_symmetry.space_group_name_H-M   'P 1'
#
loop_
_entity.id
_entity.type
_entity.pdbx_description
1 polymer ?
#
loop_
_entity_poly.entity_id
_entity_poly.type
_entity_poly.pdbx_seq_one_letter_code
_entity_poly.pdbx_strand_id
1 'polypeptide(L)' 'MSGVFTSLRFPNPLNLDLCKHCINMVPFPPLYFFMVGFAPLTSLRLKRMMATASLQQGC' A
#
# COMPACT_ATOMS: atom_id res chain seq x y z
N MET A 1 -4.19 -8.85 0.19
CA MET A 1 -3.10 -8.53 1.16
C MET A 1 -1.73 -8.23 0.56
N SER A 2 -1.48 -8.35 -0.77
CA SER A 2 -0.13 -8.14 -1.32
C SER A 2 0.50 -6.77 -1.01
N GLY A 3 -0.30 -5.71 -0.79
CA GLY A 3 0.18 -4.38 -0.46
C GLY A 3 0.78 -4.23 0.94
N VAL A 4 0.29 -4.99 1.92
CA VAL A 4 0.71 -4.88 3.34
C VAL A 4 2.11 -5.49 3.56
N PHE A 5 2.48 -6.44 2.71
CA PHE A 5 3.74 -7.20 2.80
C PHE A 5 4.72 -6.87 1.66
N THR A 6 4.52 -5.77 0.94
CA THR A 6 5.47 -5.33 -0.11
C THR A 6 6.87 -5.12 0.45
N SER A 7 6.96 -4.66 1.70
CA SER A 7 8.21 -4.47 2.42
C SER A 7 9.01 -5.76 2.66
N LEU A 8 8.36 -6.92 2.63
CA LEU A 8 9.04 -8.22 2.73
C LEU A 8 9.58 -8.69 1.37
N ARG A 9 8.96 -8.23 0.27
CA ARG A 9 9.31 -8.62 -1.10
C ARG A 9 10.37 -7.72 -1.70
N PHE A 10 10.33 -6.44 -1.35
CA PHE A 10 11.27 -5.44 -1.86
C PHE A 10 12.01 -4.79 -0.70
N PRO A 11 13.35 -4.71 -0.78
CA PRO A 11 14.16 -4.19 0.30
C PRO A 11 13.79 -2.74 0.55
N ASN A 12 13.50 -2.43 1.80
CA ASN A 12 13.26 -1.08 2.25
C ASN A 12 13.62 -1.01 3.75
N PRO A 13 14.01 0.16 4.25
CA PRO A 13 14.50 0.30 5.62
C PRO A 13 13.40 0.14 6.70
N LEU A 14 12.11 0.08 6.33
CA LEU A 14 10.98 0.15 7.26
C LEU A 14 10.12 -1.14 7.22
N ASN A 15 9.83 -1.77 8.36
CA ASN A 15 8.98 -2.97 8.42
C ASN A 15 9.46 -4.14 7.52
N LEU A 16 10.78 -4.32 7.39
CA LEU A 16 11.42 -5.39 6.58
C LEU A 16 11.15 -6.80 7.10
N ASP A 17 10.87 -6.93 8.39
CA ASP A 17 10.61 -8.22 9.05
C ASP A 17 9.19 -8.24 9.60
N LEU A 18 8.56 -9.42 9.62
CA LEU A 18 7.22 -9.62 10.22
C LEU A 18 7.17 -9.15 11.67
N CYS A 19 8.23 -9.39 12.44
CA CYS A 19 8.33 -8.93 13.82
C CYS A 19 8.34 -7.40 13.91
N LYS A 20 9.06 -6.72 13.01
CA LYS A 20 9.13 -5.24 12.96
C LYS A 20 7.81 -4.63 12.51
N HIS A 21 7.12 -5.27 11.57
CA HIS A 21 5.78 -4.88 11.14
C HIS A 21 4.76 -5.02 12.28
N CYS A 22 4.83 -6.11 13.04
CA CYS A 22 3.92 -6.39 14.17
C CYS A 22 4.08 -5.35 15.29
N ILE A 23 5.31 -5.05 15.72
CA ILE A 23 5.54 -4.06 16.79
C ILE A 23 5.12 -2.63 16.41
N ASN A 24 5.22 -2.29 15.12
CA ASN A 24 4.86 -0.95 14.66
C ASN A 24 3.35 -0.76 14.59
N MET A 25 2.60 -1.85 14.40
CA MET A 25 1.14 -1.80 14.19
C MET A 25 0.35 -2.25 15.43
N VAL A 26 0.93 -3.02 16.35
CA VAL A 26 0.28 -3.52 17.58
C VAL A 26 0.87 -2.82 18.81
N PRO A 27 0.27 -1.72 19.29
CA PRO A 27 0.72 -1.06 20.53
C PRO A 27 0.30 -1.83 21.80
N PHE A 28 -0.76 -2.64 21.72
CA PHE A 28 -1.25 -3.47 22.84
C PHE A 28 -1.66 -4.86 22.33
N PRO A 29 -1.28 -5.96 23.00
CA PRO A 29 -1.57 -7.33 22.55
C PRO A 29 -3.05 -7.64 22.26
N PRO A 30 -4.05 -7.07 22.97
CA PRO A 30 -5.46 -7.31 22.65
C PRO A 30 -5.95 -6.63 21.35
N LEU A 31 -5.22 -5.64 20.83
CA LEU A 31 -5.59 -4.86 19.64
C LEU A 31 -4.83 -5.35 18.40
N TYR A 32 -4.99 -6.64 18.08
CA TYR A 32 -4.30 -7.28 16.94
C TYR A 32 -5.11 -7.28 15.64
N PHE A 33 -6.37 -6.81 15.66
CA PHE A 33 -7.23 -6.79 14.48
C PHE A 33 -6.95 -5.58 13.60
N PHE A 34 -6.41 -5.82 12.41
CA PHE A 34 -6.13 -4.78 11.43
C PHE A 34 -7.25 -4.60 10.40
N MET A 35 -7.59 -3.35 10.13
CA MET A 35 -8.41 -2.97 8.98
C MET A 35 -7.49 -2.61 7.80
N VAL A 36 -7.63 -3.30 6.67
CA VAL A 36 -6.78 -3.08 5.50
C VAL A 36 -7.52 -2.24 4.46
N GLY A 37 -6.93 -1.10 4.06
CA GLY A 37 -7.38 -0.27 2.94
C GLY A 37 -6.39 -0.28 1.78
N PHE A 38 -6.85 0.08 0.59
CA PHE A 38 -6.00 0.24 -0.60
C PHE A 38 -6.38 1.50 -1.36
N ALA A 39 -5.36 2.24 -1.82
CA ALA A 39 -5.50 3.34 -2.76
C ALA A 39 -4.43 3.17 -3.86
N PRO A 40 -4.75 3.47 -5.14
CA PRO A 40 -5.93 4.22 -5.57
C PRO A 40 -7.11 3.33 -6.03
N LEU A 41 -8.33 3.70 -5.62
CA LEU A 41 -9.57 3.05 -6.07
C LEU A 41 -10.04 3.64 -7.40
N THR A 42 -9.30 3.35 -8.48
CA THR A 42 -9.66 3.84 -9.81
C THR A 42 -10.53 2.82 -10.56
N SER A 43 -11.67 3.28 -11.10
CA SER A 43 -12.44 2.45 -12.03
C SER A 43 -11.67 2.30 -13.35
N LEU A 44 -11.92 1.22 -14.11
CA LEU A 44 -11.26 1.00 -15.40
C LEU A 44 -11.45 2.18 -16.37
N ARG A 45 -12.60 2.85 -16.31
CA ARG A 45 -12.89 4.05 -17.10
C ARG A 45 -12.01 5.23 -16.68
N LEU A 46 -11.91 5.49 -15.37
CA LEU A 46 -11.08 6.55 -14.83
C LEU A 46 -9.58 6.29 -15.11
N LYS A 47 -9.14 5.02 -15.01
CA LYS A 47 -7.76 4.62 -15.31
C LYS A 47 -7.36 4.92 -16.75
N ARG A 48 -8.27 4.71 -17.71
CA ARG A 48 -8.05 5.09 -19.13
C ARG A 48 -7.99 6.61 -19.30
N MET A 49 -8.90 7.35 -18.66
CA MET A 49 -8.93 8.82 -18.72
C MET A 49 -7.69 9.46 -18.09
N MET A 50 -7.18 8.93 -16.97
CA MET A 50 -5.95 9.39 -16.35
C MET A 50 -4.72 9.10 -17.22
N ALA A 51 -4.66 7.92 -17.84
CA ALA A 51 -3.57 7.57 -18.77
C ALA A 51 -3.56 8.47 -20.02
N THR A 52 -4.71 8.91 -20.51
CA THR A 52 -4.81 9.88 -21.61
C THR A 52 -4.53 11.32 -21.16
N ALA A 53 -4.93 11.69 -19.94
CA ALA A 53 -4.68 13.03 -19.39
C ALA A 53 -3.20 13.27 -19.07
N SER A 54 -2.47 12.24 -18.64
CA SER A 54 -1.02 12.33 -18.42
C SER A 54 -0.20 12.49 -19.70
N LEU A 55 -0.77 12.22 -20.89
CA LEU A 55 -0.10 12.47 -22.17
C LEU A 55 -0.24 13.93 -22.65
N GLN A 56 -1.14 14.74 -22.08
CA GLN A 56 -1.30 16.16 -22.44
C GLN A 56 -0.53 17.13 -21.54
N GLN A 57 0.00 16.67 -20.40
CA GLN A 57 0.79 17.49 -19.47
C GLN A 57 2.31 17.37 -19.70
N GLY A 58 2.72 16.67 -20.76
CA GLY A 58 4.11 16.48 -21.16
C GLY A 58 4.49 17.14 -22.49
N CYS A 59 3.77 18.21 -22.89
CA CYS A 59 4.18 19.11 -23.96
C CYS A 59 4.40 20.51 -23.38
#